data_AF-A0A160VWM6-F1
#
_entry.id   AF-A0A160VWM6-F1
#
_cell.length_a   1.000
_cell.length_b   1.000
_cell.length_c   1.000
_cell.angle_alpha   90.00
_cell.angle_beta   90.00
_cell.angle_gamma   90.00
#
_symmetry.space_group_name_H-M   'P 1'
#
loop_
_entity.id
_entity.type
_entity.pdbx_description
1 polymer ?
#
loop_
_entity_poly.entity_id
_entity_poly.type
_entity_poly.pdbx_seq_one_letter_code
_entity_poly.pdbx_strand_id
1 'polypeptide(L)'
;MARKLAQTVMIVEPVPSGNEAYLRFAELWRKAMTSIGRYEVYQLPEYWWRLAKEAGFNITLKKIIRWNSYVPSEVLMNMGEETVKEWKELGVHKEIIEEFKEFLKEKPKMKWSDIAVIVASRA
;
A
#
# COMPACT_ATOMS: atom_id res chain seq x y z
N MET A 1 -4.76 -14.70 18.93
CA MET A 1 -5.22 -13.58 19.78
C MET A 1 -6.45 -12.90 19.17
N ALA A 2 -6.41 -12.43 17.92
CA ALA A 2 -7.58 -11.89 17.19
C ALA A 2 -8.78 -12.85 17.14
N ARG A 3 -8.50 -14.14 16.85
CA ARG A 3 -9.17 -15.35 17.36
C ARG A 3 -10.27 -15.09 18.37
N LYS A 4 -9.85 -14.71 19.57
CA LYS A 4 -10.68 -14.71 20.79
C LYS A 4 -11.54 -13.45 20.92
N LEU A 5 -11.23 -12.40 20.17
CA LEU A 5 -11.84 -11.07 20.29
C LEU A 5 -12.89 -10.77 19.21
N ALA A 6 -12.68 -11.23 17.98
CA ALA A 6 -13.57 -10.93 16.85
C ALA A 6 -14.26 -12.20 16.32
N GLN A 7 -15.55 -12.11 15.99
CA GLN A 7 -16.27 -13.17 15.26
C GLN A 7 -15.94 -13.16 13.77
N THR A 8 -15.73 -11.97 13.21
CA THR A 8 -15.41 -11.74 11.81
C THR A 8 -14.32 -10.67 11.69
N VAL A 9 -13.42 -10.85 10.73
CA VAL A 9 -12.37 -9.90 10.35
C VAL A 9 -12.54 -9.59 8.86
N MET A 10 -12.44 -8.32 8.52
CA MET A 10 -12.33 -7.85 7.15
C MET A 10 -10.95 -7.20 6.96
N ILE A 11 -10.22 -7.66 5.96
CA ILE A 11 -8.94 -7.07 5.53
C ILE A 11 -9.20 -6.37 4.19
N VAL A 12 -8.88 -5.09 4.12
CA VAL A 12 -9.02 -4.27 2.91
C VAL A 12 -7.67 -3.62 2.67
N GLU A 13 -6.96 -4.10 1.65
CA GLU A 13 -5.58 -3.69 1.39
C GLU A 13 -5.38 -3.40 -0.09
N PRO A 14 -4.60 -2.37 -0.46
CA PRO A 14 -4.12 -2.19 -1.81
C PRO A 14 -3.29 -3.42 -2.25
N VAL A 15 -3.54 -3.90 -3.46
CA VAL A 15 -2.68 -4.91 -4.08
C VAL A 15 -1.37 -4.20 -4.46
N PRO A 16 -0.20 -4.70 -4.04
CA PRO A 16 1.10 -4.09 -4.36
C PRO A 16 1.55 -4.41 -5.78
N SER A 17 0.66 -4.18 -6.75
CA SER A 17 0.89 -4.28 -8.17
C SER A 17 0.27 -3.09 -8.88
N GLY A 18 0.81 -2.75 -10.04
CA GLY A 18 0.36 -1.59 -10.79
C GLY A 18 1.17 -1.41 -12.07
N ASN A 19 0.98 -0.26 -12.70
CA ASN A 19 1.78 0.11 -13.85
C ASN A 19 3.17 0.63 -13.42
N GLU A 20 4.04 0.89 -14.39
CA GLU A 20 5.42 1.32 -14.16
C GLU A 20 5.55 2.52 -13.20
N ALA A 21 4.70 3.53 -13.36
CA ALA A 21 4.64 4.69 -12.45
C ALA A 21 4.37 4.28 -10.99
N TYR A 22 3.43 3.35 -10.77
CA TYR A 22 3.16 2.83 -9.43
C TYR A 22 4.36 2.04 -8.88
N LEU A 23 5.00 1.20 -9.70
CA LEU A 23 6.16 0.43 -9.26
C LEU A 23 7.31 1.34 -8.84
N ARG A 24 7.54 2.43 -9.59
CA ARG A 24 8.55 3.44 -9.24
C ARG A 24 8.19 4.18 -7.95
N PHE A 25 6.93 4.58 -7.77
CA PHE A 25 6.44 5.14 -6.51
C PHE A 25 6.69 4.19 -5.33
N ALA A 26 6.33 2.91 -5.47
CA ALA A 26 6.46 1.90 -4.43
C ALA A 26 7.93 1.60 -4.08
N GLU A 27 8.83 1.65 -5.07
CA GLU A 27 10.28 1.54 -4.85
C GLU A 27 10.80 2.70 -3.99
N LEU A 28 10.47 3.94 -4.35
CA LEU A 28 10.87 5.15 -3.62
C LEU A 28 10.33 5.15 -2.20
N TRP A 29 9.06 4.74 -2.03
CA TRP A 29 8.46 4.55 -0.72
C TRP A 29 9.23 3.54 0.13
N ARG A 30 9.53 2.35 -0.43
CA ARG A 30 10.28 1.31 0.28
C ARG A 30 11.68 1.80 0.66
N LYS A 31 12.35 2.50 -0.25
CA LYS A 31 13.67 3.10 0.00
C LYS A 31 13.61 4.10 1.15
N ALA A 32 12.61 4.99 1.16
CA ALA A 32 12.40 5.97 2.23
C ALA A 32 12.15 5.28 3.57
N MET A 33 11.17 4.37 3.65
CA MET A 33 10.83 3.67 4.89
C MET A 33 12.02 2.87 5.43
N THR A 34 12.72 2.13 4.58
CA THR A 34 13.89 1.33 4.98
C THR A 34 15.01 2.21 5.54
N SER A 35 15.22 3.40 4.97
CA SER A 35 16.27 4.32 5.40
C SER A 35 16.09 4.83 6.84
N ILE A 36 14.85 4.82 7.34
CA ILE A 36 14.49 5.22 8.71
C ILE A 36 14.13 4.02 9.60
N GLY A 37 14.48 2.79 9.18
CA GLY A 37 14.21 1.57 9.93
C GLY A 37 12.73 1.17 10.01
N ARG A 38 11.89 1.71 9.12
CA ARG A 38 10.48 1.30 8.96
C ARG A 38 10.36 0.29 7.83
N TYR A 39 9.60 -0.77 8.06
CA TYR A 39 9.46 -1.89 7.12
C TYR A 39 8.01 -2.14 6.74
N GLU A 40 7.25 -1.07 6.52
CA GLU A 40 5.90 -1.17 5.97
C GLU A 40 5.98 -1.64 4.51
N VAL A 41 5.97 -2.96 4.35
CA VAL A 41 5.95 -3.63 3.05
C VAL A 41 4.54 -4.17 2.83
N TYR A 42 3.80 -3.49 1.95
CA TYR A 42 2.52 -4.00 1.46
C TYR A 42 2.70 -5.42 0.93
N GLN A 43 1.85 -6.33 1.42
CA GLN A 43 1.91 -7.74 1.08
C GLN A 43 0.86 -8.08 0.02
N LEU A 44 1.16 -9.10 -0.78
CA LEU A 44 0.20 -9.65 -1.72
C LEU A 44 -1.03 -10.23 -0.99
N PRO A 45 -2.21 -10.29 -1.63
CA PRO A 45 -3.44 -10.84 -1.02
C PRO A 45 -3.27 -12.22 -0.38
N GLU A 46 -2.41 -13.07 -0.96
CA GLU A 46 -2.11 -14.42 -0.51
C GLU A 46 -1.52 -14.45 0.90
N TYR A 47 -0.70 -13.46 1.26
CA TYR A 47 -0.15 -13.31 2.60
C TYR A 47 -1.26 -13.17 3.62
N TRP A 48 -2.20 -12.26 3.35
CA TRP A 48 -3.34 -11.98 4.24
C TRP A 48 -4.28 -13.17 4.36
N TRP A 49 -4.50 -13.91 3.26
CA TRP A 49 -5.27 -15.16 3.30
C TRP A 49 -4.63 -16.20 4.21
N ARG A 50 -3.31 -16.38 4.10
CA ARG A 50 -2.56 -17.33 4.91
C ARG A 50 -2.59 -16.91 6.37
N LEU A 51 -2.33 -15.64 6.66
CA LEU A 51 -2.34 -15.09 8.01
C LEU A 51 -3.71 -15.28 8.70
N ALA A 52 -4.82 -15.00 8.00
CA ALA A 52 -6.15 -15.20 8.55
C ALA A 52 -6.47 -16.68 8.85
N LYS A 53 -6.02 -17.60 7.98
CA LYS A 53 -6.13 -19.05 8.23
C LYS A 53 -5.28 -19.50 9.41
N GLU A 54 -4.02 -19.08 9.50
CA GLU A 54 -3.11 -19.39 10.61
C GLU A 54 -3.63 -18.81 11.94
N ALA A 55 -4.32 -17.67 11.89
CA ALA A 55 -5.03 -17.09 13.03
C ALA A 55 -6.28 -17.89 13.43
N GLY A 56 -6.67 -18.92 12.66
CA GLY A 56 -7.75 -19.85 12.97
C GLY A 56 -9.14 -19.40 12.49
N PHE A 57 -9.22 -18.49 11.52
CA PHE A 57 -10.46 -18.11 10.84
C PHE A 57 -10.67 -18.92 9.55
N ASN A 58 -11.93 -19.06 9.16
CA ASN A 58 -12.33 -19.56 7.85
C ASN A 58 -12.53 -18.38 6.89
N ILE A 59 -11.94 -18.47 5.70
CA ILE A 59 -12.13 -17.43 4.68
C ILE A 59 -13.49 -17.60 4.03
N THR A 60 -14.34 -16.59 4.18
CA THR A 60 -15.72 -16.55 3.64
C THR A 60 -15.81 -15.77 2.32
N LEU A 61 -14.94 -14.77 2.13
CA LEU A 61 -14.86 -14.01 0.89
C LEU A 61 -13.41 -13.69 0.55
N LYS A 62 -13.08 -13.82 -0.75
CA LYS A 62 -11.88 -13.25 -1.36
C LYS A 62 -12.30 -12.53 -2.63
N LYS A 63 -12.05 -11.23 -2.70
CA LYS A 63 -12.39 -10.43 -3.87
C LYS A 63 -11.28 -9.43 -4.15
N ILE A 64 -10.95 -9.27 -5.43
CA ILE A 64 -10.13 -8.16 -5.91
C ILE A 64 -11.06 -7.20 -6.63
N ILE A 65 -11.12 -5.96 -6.16
CA ILE A 65 -11.83 -4.86 -6.81
C ILE A 65 -10.84 -4.18 -7.73
N ARG A 66 -11.08 -4.31 -9.04
CA ARG A 66 -10.18 -3.77 -10.05
C ARG A 66 -10.41 -2.29 -10.27
N TRP A 67 -9.34 -1.51 -10.21
CA TRP A 67 -9.33 -0.11 -10.57
C TRP A 67 -8.69 0.08 -11.94
N ASN A 68 -9.52 0.45 -12.91
CA ASN A 68 -9.07 0.67 -14.29
C ASN A 68 -8.82 2.15 -14.63
N SER A 69 -8.84 3.03 -13.62
CA SER A 69 -8.66 4.47 -13.80
C SER A 69 -7.28 4.94 -13.34
N TYR A 70 -6.82 6.01 -14.00
CA TYR A 70 -5.62 6.73 -13.59
C TYR A 70 -5.91 7.61 -12.38
N VAL A 71 -4.89 7.82 -11.55
CA VAL A 71 -4.89 8.83 -10.50
C VAL A 71 -4.93 10.20 -11.18
N PRO A 72 -5.88 11.08 -10.85
CA PRO A 72 -5.88 12.45 -11.35
C PRO A 72 -4.57 13.14 -10.97
N SER A 73 -3.98 13.91 -11.89
CA SER A 73 -2.67 14.52 -11.67
C SER A 73 -2.63 15.41 -10.43
N GLU A 74 -3.69 16.17 -10.16
CA GLU A 74 -3.80 17.02 -8.97
C GLU A 74 -3.78 16.20 -7.68
N VAL A 75 -4.53 15.10 -7.66
CA VAL A 75 -4.56 14.17 -6.51
C VAL A 75 -3.18 13.57 -6.27
N LEU A 76 -2.49 13.15 -7.33
CA LEU A 76 -1.15 12.58 -7.22
C LEU A 76 -0.12 13.60 -6.69
N MET A 77 -0.21 14.85 -7.15
CA MET A 77 0.67 15.91 -6.67
C MET A 77 0.41 16.23 -5.20
N ASN A 78 -0.85 16.36 -4.79
CA ASN A 78 -1.21 16.62 -3.39
C ASN A 78 -0.73 15.49 -2.47
N MET A 79 -0.97 14.22 -2.84
CA MET A 79 -0.45 13.06 -2.11
C MET A 79 1.08 13.09 -2.03
N GLY A 80 1.75 13.49 -3.11
CA GLY A 80 3.19 13.61 -3.17
C GLY A 80 3.73 14.70 -2.23
N GLU A 81 3.09 15.86 -2.17
CA GLU A 81 3.47 16.95 -1.27
C GLU A 81 3.30 16.56 0.20
N GLU A 82 2.18 15.92 0.53
CA GLU A 82 1.93 15.36 1.87
C GLU A 82 3.00 14.32 2.25
N THR A 83 3.31 13.40 1.32
CA THR A 83 4.36 12.39 1.52
C THR A 83 5.72 13.03 1.76
N VAL A 84 6.10 14.05 0.98
CA VAL A 84 7.36 14.79 1.16
C VAL A 84 7.41 15.47 2.53
N LYS A 85 6.29 16.05 2.99
CA LYS A 85 6.20 16.68 4.29
C LYS A 85 6.42 15.65 5.40
N GLU A 86 5.68 14.54 5.35
CA GLU A 86 5.81 13.45 6.32
C GLU A 86 7.25 12.89 6.34
N TRP A 87 7.84 12.63 5.17
CA TRP A 87 9.21 12.11 5.08
C TRP A 87 10.25 13.03 5.72
N LYS A 88 10.08 14.36 5.60
CA LYS A 88 10.94 15.32 6.30
C LYS A 88 10.78 15.22 7.81
N GLU A 89 9.54 15.11 8.30
CA GLU A 89 9.24 14.98 9.74
C GLU A 89 9.78 13.67 10.31
N LEU A 90 9.78 12.59 9.51
CA LEU A 90 10.33 11.29 9.86
C LEU A 90 11.87 11.19 9.72
N GLY A 91 12.53 12.23 9.20
CA GLY A 91 13.98 12.25 9.04
C GLY A 91 14.50 11.41 7.86
N VAL A 92 13.69 11.18 6.82
CA VAL A 92 14.13 10.52 5.58
C VAL A 92 15.23 11.35 4.92
N HIS A 93 16.26 10.66 4.41
CA HIS A 93 17.38 11.29 3.71
C HIS A 93 16.93 12.18 2.56
N LYS A 94 17.56 13.37 2.47
CA LYS A 94 17.19 14.41 1.51
C LYS A 94 17.30 13.93 0.06
N GLU A 95 18.28 13.08 -0.23
CA GLU A 95 18.50 12.52 -1.57
C GLU A 95 17.29 11.72 -2.06
N ILE A 96 16.65 10.95 -1.18
CA ILE A 96 15.43 10.17 -1.50
C ILE A 96 14.24 11.11 -1.72
N ILE A 97 14.14 12.17 -0.91
CA ILE A 97 13.10 13.18 -1.04
C ILE A 97 13.21 13.93 -2.37
N GLU A 98 14.43 14.29 -2.80
CA GLU A 98 14.63 14.96 -4.09
C GLU A 98 14.35 14.03 -5.27
N GLU A 99 14.80 12.77 -5.20
CA GLU A 99 14.48 11.75 -6.21
C GLU A 99 12.96 11.55 -6.37
N PHE A 100 12.22 11.57 -5.25
CA PHE A 100 10.76 11.50 -5.28
C PHE A 100 10.09 12.75 -5.86
N LYS A 101 10.61 13.94 -5.56
CA LYS A 101 10.12 15.18 -6.18
C LYS A 101 10.37 15.20 -7.68
N GLU A 102 11.53 14.71 -8.14
CA GLU A 102 11.83 14.59 -9.57
C GLU A 102 10.84 13.66 -10.26
N PHE A 103 10.58 12.49 -9.67
CA PHE A 103 9.54 11.58 -10.14
C PHE A 103 8.17 12.28 -10.25
N LEU A 104 7.75 13.09 -9.26
CA LEU A 104 6.48 13.82 -9.34
C LEU A 104 6.46 14.89 -10.44
N LYS A 105 7.58 15.58 -10.68
CA LYS A 105 7.71 16.62 -11.73
C LYS A 105 7.51 16.05 -13.13
N GLU A 106 7.82 14.77 -13.35
CA GLU A 106 7.57 14.07 -14.62
C GLU A 106 6.08 13.85 -14.92
N LYS A 107 5.19 14.20 -13.98
CA LYS A 107 3.73 13.99 -14.06
C LYS A 107 3.39 12.55 -14.44
N PRO A 108 3.81 11.58 -13.61
CA PRO A 108 3.71 10.17 -13.95
C PRO A 108 2.24 9.76 -14.03
N LYS A 109 1.89 8.98 -15.05
CA LYS A 109 0.53 8.47 -15.23
C LYS A 109 0.30 7.23 -14.37
N MET A 110 0.13 7.40 -13.07
CA MET A 110 -0.10 6.31 -12.12
C MET A 110 -1.54 5.79 -12.20
N LYS A 111 -1.74 4.47 -12.12
CA LYS A 111 -3.07 3.89 -11.90
C LYS A 111 -3.35 3.70 -10.42
N TRP A 112 -4.61 3.80 -10.03
CA TRP A 112 -5.03 3.35 -8.70
C TRP A 112 -4.74 1.86 -8.54
N SER A 113 -4.25 1.47 -7.35
CA SER A 113 -4.07 0.06 -7.04
C SER A 113 -5.42 -0.64 -6.96
N ASP A 114 -5.46 -1.87 -7.45
CA ASP A 114 -6.57 -2.78 -7.15
C ASP A 114 -6.70 -2.96 -5.63
N ILE A 115 -7.91 -3.21 -5.14
CA ILE A 115 -8.14 -3.42 -3.70
C ILE A 115 -8.49 -4.88 -3.45
N ALA A 116 -7.72 -5.54 -2.60
CA ALA A 116 -8.03 -6.86 -2.09
C ALA A 116 -8.95 -6.74 -0.86
N VAL A 117 -10.09 -7.42 -0.92
CA VAL A 117 -11.04 -7.55 0.17
C VAL A 117 -11.11 -9.01 0.59
N ILE A 118 -10.86 -9.26 1.86
CA ILE A 118 -10.87 -10.58 2.46
C ILE A 118 -11.78 -10.53 3.67
N VAL A 119 -12.79 -11.40 3.69
CA VAL A 119 -13.65 -11.56 4.88
C VAL A 119 -13.42 -12.95 5.44
N ALA A 120 -13.05 -13.01 6.71
CA ALA A 120 -12.80 -14.23 7.42
C ALA A 120 -13.64 -14.27 8.71
N SER A 121 -14.32 -15.38 8.95
CA SER A 121 -15.19 -15.56 10.11
C SER A 121 -14.73 -16.77 10.92
N ARG A 122 -15.09 -16.81 12.19
CA ARG A 122 -14.89 -18.03 12.99
C ARG A 122 -15.65 -19.19 12.35
N ALA A 123 -15.05 -20.37 12.43
CA ALA A 123 -15.75 -21.62 12.19
C ALA A 123 -16.92 -21.77 13.17
#